data_AF-Q9FEV5-F1
#
_entry.id   AF-Q9FEV5-F1
#
_cell.length_a   1.000
_cell.length_b   1.000
_cell.length_c   1.000
_cell.angle_alpha   90.00
_cell.angle_beta   90.00
_cell.angle_gamma   90.00
#
_symmetry.space_group_name_H-M   'P 1'
#
loop_
_entity.id
_entity.type
_entity.pdbx_description
1 polymer ?
#
loop_
_entity_poly.entity_id
_entity_poly.type
_entity_poly.pdbx_seq_one_letter_code
_entity_poly.pdbx_strand_id
1 'polypeptide(L)'
;LSMEKVKEVLVNWADESGFQAPDILSVNCTSLSNTSDIFGKMLDKIQPRRKLNCSTAPLQYLQKMFSEKQQPAGTKMLLIVADELDYLITKDKVVLHELFMLTTSPFSRFILIGIANAIDLADRFLPKLQSMNCKPAVITFCAYSKDQIISILQQRFEAFPYTVFQPQALELCARKVASASGDMR
;
A
#
# COMPACT_ATOMS: atom_id res chain seq x y z
N LEU A 1 -0.72 -4.05 11.97
CA LEU A 1 0.57 -3.39 11.66
C LEU A 1 0.26 -1.91 11.46
N SER A 2 0.82 -0.98 12.23
CA SER A 2 0.62 0.44 11.92
C SER A 2 1.52 0.84 10.76
N MET A 3 1.04 1.73 9.89
CA MET A 3 1.83 2.32 8.80
C MET A 3 3.11 3.00 9.28
N GLU A 4 3.13 3.43 10.54
CA GLU A 4 4.30 3.98 11.24
C GLU A 4 5.41 2.93 11.36
N LYS A 5 5.07 1.70 11.75
CA LYS A 5 6.04 0.62 11.90
C LYS A 5 6.67 0.22 10.57
N VAL A 6 5.90 0.28 9.48
CA VAL A 6 6.43 0.06 8.12
C VAL A 6 7.42 1.17 7.73
N LYS A 7 7.10 2.44 8.05
CA LYS A 7 8.01 3.56 7.81
C LYS A 7 9.30 3.42 8.62
N GLU A 8 9.20 3.08 9.90
CA GLU A 8 10.37 2.86 10.77
C GLU A 8 11.27 1.76 10.23
N VAL A 9 10.70 0.60 9.86
CA VAL A 9 11.47 -0.53 9.31
C VAL A 9 12.13 -0.15 7.98
N LEU A 10 11.44 0.59 7.12
CA LEU A 10 11.99 1.06 5.85
C LEU A 10 13.16 2.03 6.04
N VAL A 11 13.07 2.94 7.01
CA VAL A 11 14.17 3.86 7.33
C VAL A 11 15.38 3.07 7.84
N ASN A 12 15.16 2.15 8.78
CA ASN A 12 16.23 1.29 9.30
C ASN A 12 16.90 0.48 8.20
N TRP A 13 16.14 -0.13 7.29
CA TRP A 13 16.69 -0.88 6.16
C TRP A 13 17.42 0.00 5.14
N ALA A 14 16.95 1.22 4.91
CA ALA A 14 17.64 2.18 4.05
C ALA A 14 19.01 2.56 4.64
N ASP A 15 19.06 2.82 5.94
CA ASP A 15 20.29 3.14 6.66
C ASP A 15 21.27 1.95 6.69
N GLU A 16 20.79 0.74 6.96
CA GLU A 16 21.59 -0.50 6.94
C GLU A 16 22.17 -0.80 5.56
N SER A 17 21.42 -0.48 4.50
CA SER A 17 21.81 -0.75 3.11
C SER A 17 22.59 0.41 2.46
N GLY A 18 22.78 1.53 3.18
CA GLY A 18 23.45 2.72 2.65
C GLY A 18 22.69 3.44 1.53
N PHE A 19 21.38 3.23 1.41
CA PHE A 19 20.53 3.88 0.41
C PHE A 19 19.82 5.12 0.99
N GLN A 20 19.46 6.05 0.11
CA GLN A 20 18.66 7.21 0.51
C GLN A 20 17.24 6.77 0.88
N ALA A 21 16.76 7.17 2.06
CA ALA A 21 15.41 6.87 2.53
C ALA A 21 14.34 7.34 1.51
N PRO A 22 13.38 6.47 1.14
CA PRO A 22 12.32 6.82 0.22
C PRO A 22 11.31 7.77 0.86
N ASP A 23 10.68 8.62 0.05
CA ASP A 23 9.54 9.42 0.48
C ASP A 23 8.30 8.53 0.50
N ILE A 24 7.67 8.39 1.67
CA ILE A 24 6.52 7.49 1.87
C ILE A 24 5.23 8.31 1.93
N LEU A 25 4.28 8.00 1.05
CA LEU A 25 2.95 8.59 1.03
C LEU A 25 1.89 7.49 1.20
N SER A 26 1.13 7.57 2.29
CA SER A 26 -0.02 6.72 2.56
C SER A 26 -1.30 7.43 2.15
N VAL A 27 -2.14 6.80 1.34
CA VAL A 27 -3.42 7.33 0.87
C VAL A 27 -4.49 6.28 1.07
N ASN A 28 -5.58 6.62 1.74
CA ASN A 28 -6.79 5.81 1.72
C ASN A 28 -7.67 6.25 0.55
N CYS A 29 -8.02 5.31 -0.33
CA CYS A 29 -8.75 5.58 -1.56
C CYS A 29 -10.25 5.88 -1.35
N THR A 30 -10.88 5.39 -0.28
CA THR A 30 -12.29 5.70 0.03
C THR A 30 -12.47 7.12 0.58
N SER A 31 -11.43 7.67 1.20
CA SER A 31 -11.43 9.04 1.74
C SER A 31 -11.39 10.13 0.66
N LEU A 32 -11.22 9.75 -0.61
CA LEU A 32 -11.07 10.68 -1.73
C LEU A 32 -12.41 10.93 -2.43
N SER A 33 -12.82 12.20 -2.47
CA SER A 33 -13.96 12.65 -3.26
C SER A 33 -13.73 12.37 -4.76
N ASN A 34 -12.57 12.80 -5.28
CA ASN A 34 -12.14 12.55 -6.65
C ASN A 34 -10.88 11.69 -6.68
N THR A 35 -10.86 10.72 -7.60
CA THR A 35 -9.75 9.81 -7.86
C THR A 35 -8.52 10.54 -8.42
N SER A 36 -8.74 11.62 -9.16
CA SER A 36 -7.68 12.49 -9.69
C SER A 36 -6.90 13.25 -8.61
N ASP A 37 -7.45 13.42 -7.41
CA ASP A 37 -6.80 14.12 -6.30
C ASP A 37 -5.58 13.34 -5.76
N ILE A 38 -5.50 12.04 -6.05
CA ILE A 38 -4.34 11.21 -5.71
C ILE A 38 -3.08 11.83 -6.31
N PHE A 39 -3.13 12.19 -7.59
CA PHE A 39 -1.98 12.76 -8.30
C PHE A 39 -1.58 14.13 -7.73
N GLY A 40 -2.56 14.91 -7.25
CA GLY A 40 -2.28 16.14 -6.49
C GLY A 40 -1.51 15.86 -5.21
N LYS A 41 -1.99 14.91 -4.39
CA LYS A 41 -1.30 14.50 -3.14
C LYS A 41 0.10 13.94 -3.40
N MET A 42 0.30 13.22 -4.50
CA MET A 42 1.64 12.76 -4.91
C MET A 42 2.55 13.94 -5.22
N LEU A 43 2.06 14.89 -6.02
CA LEU A 43 2.83 16.04 -6.45
C LEU A 43 3.24 16.94 -5.28
N ASP A 44 2.32 17.19 -4.35
CA ASP A 44 2.58 17.98 -3.14
C ASP A 44 3.70 17.38 -2.28
N LYS A 45 3.81 16.04 -2.26
CA LYS A 45 4.88 15.33 -1.54
C LYS A 45 6.23 15.40 -2.24
N ILE A 46 6.25 15.28 -3.57
CA ILE A 46 7.49 15.30 -4.36
C ILE A 46 8.07 16.73 -4.42
N GLN A 47 7.22 17.75 -4.53
CA GLN A 47 7.63 19.16 -4.57
C GLN A 47 6.71 20.06 -3.74
N PRO A 48 6.96 20.20 -2.42
CA PRO A 48 6.19 21.11 -1.58
C PRO A 48 6.43 22.61 -1.91
N ARG A 49 7.44 22.94 -2.73
CA ARG A 49 7.91 24.33 -2.97
C ARG A 49 7.62 24.91 -4.36
N ARG A 50 6.99 24.18 -5.27
CA ARG A 50 6.53 24.74 -6.56
C ARG A 50 5.01 24.69 -6.58
N LYS A 51 4.37 25.81 -6.21
CA LYS A 51 2.99 26.07 -6.64
C LYS A 51 2.98 25.93 -8.16
N LEU A 52 2.34 24.88 -8.66
CA LEU A 52 2.21 24.67 -10.09
C LEU A 52 1.42 25.85 -10.66
N ASN A 53 1.99 26.56 -11.63
CA ASN A 53 1.23 27.50 -12.43
C ASN A 53 0.10 26.72 -13.14
N CYS A 54 -1.14 27.13 -12.94
CA CYS A 54 -2.35 26.58 -13.55
C CYS A 54 -2.19 26.43 -15.06
N SER A 55 -1.99 25.20 -15.56
CA SER A 55 -2.54 24.80 -16.88
C SER A 55 -2.30 23.34 -17.26
N THR A 56 -1.43 22.58 -16.57
CA THR A 56 -1.12 21.19 -16.93
C THR A 56 -1.73 20.21 -15.94
N ALA A 57 -2.40 19.16 -16.44
CA ALA A 57 -2.96 18.12 -15.58
C ALA A 57 -1.83 17.51 -14.71
N PRO A 58 -2.03 17.34 -13.39
CA PRO A 58 -1.02 16.79 -12.48
C PRO A 58 -0.39 15.49 -12.99
N LEU A 59 -1.20 14.69 -13.66
CA LEU A 59 -0.84 13.46 -14.38
C LEU A 59 0.25 13.64 -15.45
N GLN A 60 0.10 14.62 -16.34
CA GLN A 60 1.06 14.86 -17.42
C GLN A 60 2.40 15.34 -16.85
N TYR A 61 2.36 16.11 -15.76
CA TYR A 61 3.55 16.55 -15.07
C TYR A 61 4.28 15.37 -14.41
N LEU A 62 3.55 14.50 -13.70
CA LEU A 62 4.12 13.28 -13.13
C LEU A 62 4.72 12.38 -14.22
N GLN A 63 3.98 12.11 -15.29
CA GLN A 63 4.47 11.31 -16.42
C GLN A 63 5.76 11.88 -17.02
N LYS A 64 5.85 13.19 -17.20
CA LYS A 64 7.05 13.86 -17.70
C LYS A 64 8.23 13.70 -16.72
N MET A 65 7.99 13.89 -15.42
CA MET A 65 9.02 13.69 -14.39
C MET A 65 9.55 12.24 -14.31
N PHE A 66 8.67 11.25 -14.43
CA PHE A 66 9.07 9.84 -14.35
C PHE A 66 9.65 9.30 -15.68
N SER A 67 9.39 9.98 -16.80
CA SER A 67 9.93 9.63 -18.13
C SER A 67 11.25 10.33 -18.45
N GLU A 68 11.54 11.48 -17.82
CA GLU A 68 12.77 12.24 -18.07
C GLU A 68 14.00 11.53 -17.48
N LYS A 69 15.01 11.32 -18.33
CA LYS A 69 16.30 10.68 -18.01
C LYS A 69 17.16 11.52 -17.04
N GLN A 70 16.87 12.81 -16.93
CA GLN A 70 17.55 13.75 -16.03
C GLN A 70 16.65 14.08 -14.85
N GLN A 71 16.50 13.12 -13.93
CA GLN A 71 15.96 13.45 -12.62
C GLN A 71 16.99 14.35 -11.89
N PRO A 72 16.57 15.50 -11.32
CA PRO A 72 17.48 16.38 -10.61
C PRO A 72 18.20 15.58 -9.51
N ALA A 73 19.51 15.81 -9.37
CA ALA A 73 20.32 15.16 -8.35
C ALA A 73 19.65 15.34 -6.97
N GLY A 74 19.15 14.24 -6.41
CA GLY A 74 18.37 14.24 -5.15
C GLY A 74 16.92 13.77 -5.26
N THR A 75 16.41 13.36 -6.42
CA THR A 75 15.09 12.72 -6.50
C THR A 75 15.08 11.39 -5.75
N LYS A 76 14.46 11.40 -4.57
CA LYS A 76 14.24 10.21 -3.74
C LYS A 76 13.29 9.25 -4.43
N MET A 77 13.40 7.98 -4.06
CA MET A 77 12.41 6.99 -4.42
C MET A 77 11.08 7.32 -3.73
N LEU A 78 9.97 7.28 -4.47
CA LEU A 78 8.63 7.53 -3.93
C LEU A 78 7.92 6.21 -3.72
N LEU A 79 7.59 5.91 -2.47
CA LEU A 79 6.78 4.76 -2.08
C LEU A 79 5.37 5.23 -1.76
N ILE A 80 4.39 4.70 -2.48
CA ILE A 80 2.98 4.97 -2.23
C ILE A 80 2.30 3.73 -1.71
N VAL A 81 1.61 3.90 -0.60
CA VAL A 81 0.75 2.87 -0.03
C VAL A 81 -0.68 3.34 -0.19
N ALA A 82 -1.38 2.74 -1.15
CA ALA A 82 -2.79 2.96 -1.45
C ALA A 82 -3.63 1.91 -0.71
N ASP A 83 -4.40 2.34 0.28
CA ASP A 83 -5.34 1.51 1.02
C ASP A 83 -6.72 1.51 0.34
N GLU A 84 -7.46 0.42 0.45
CA GLU A 84 -8.77 0.21 -0.20
C GLU A 84 -8.76 0.46 -1.72
N LEU A 85 -7.77 -0.12 -2.42
CA LEU A 85 -7.56 0.03 -3.87
C LEU A 85 -8.75 -0.48 -4.72
N ASP A 86 -9.54 -1.39 -4.18
CA ASP A 86 -10.78 -1.89 -4.80
C ASP A 86 -11.83 -0.79 -5.05
N TYR A 87 -11.82 0.29 -4.26
CA TYR A 87 -12.63 1.47 -4.51
C TYR A 87 -12.28 2.15 -5.85
N LEU A 88 -10.99 2.34 -6.12
CA LEU A 88 -10.50 2.97 -7.37
C LEU A 88 -10.89 2.14 -8.59
N ILE A 89 -10.87 0.82 -8.48
CA ILE A 89 -11.26 -0.09 -9.56
C ILE A 89 -12.71 0.07 -9.97
N THR A 90 -13.57 0.26 -8.97
CA THR A 90 -15.02 0.28 -9.19
C THR A 90 -15.44 1.63 -9.77
N LYS A 91 -14.79 2.71 -9.32
CA LYS A 91 -15.13 4.09 -9.70
C LYS A 91 -14.41 4.57 -10.94
N ASP A 92 -13.10 4.31 -11.07
CA ASP A 92 -12.27 4.93 -12.09
C ASP A 92 -11.06 4.07 -12.50
N LYS A 93 -11.29 3.19 -13.48
CA LYS A 93 -10.26 2.28 -14.02
C LYS A 93 -9.14 3.03 -14.74
N VAL A 94 -9.38 4.27 -15.19
CA VAL A 94 -8.39 5.07 -15.92
C VAL A 94 -7.30 5.54 -14.97
N VAL A 95 -7.69 6.09 -13.81
CA VAL A 95 -6.74 6.53 -12.77
C VAL A 95 -5.85 5.38 -12.31
N LEU A 96 -6.42 4.20 -12.09
CA LEU A 96 -5.64 3.02 -11.71
C LEU A 96 -4.64 2.63 -12.81
N HIS A 97 -5.08 2.62 -14.06
CA HIS A 97 -4.21 2.33 -15.19
C HIS A 97 -3.06 3.33 -15.27
N GLU A 98 -3.34 4.63 -15.10
CA GLU A 98 -2.30 5.66 -15.07
C GLU A 98 -1.30 5.44 -13.94
N LEU A 99 -1.73 5.06 -12.74
CA LEU A 99 -0.85 4.71 -11.62
C LEU A 99 0.13 3.58 -11.95
N PHE A 100 -0.34 2.53 -12.62
CA PHE A 100 0.53 1.43 -13.07
C PHE A 100 1.42 1.82 -14.26
N MET A 101 0.99 2.74 -15.12
CA MET A 101 1.87 3.27 -16.17
C MET A 101 3.02 4.09 -15.58
N LEU A 102 2.79 4.79 -14.46
CA LEU A 102 3.86 5.49 -13.74
C LEU A 102 4.92 4.53 -13.18
N THR A 103 4.54 3.32 -12.75
CA THR A 103 5.51 2.31 -12.26
C THR A 103 6.27 1.64 -13.41
N THR A 104 5.70 1.60 -14.61
CA THR A 104 6.28 0.92 -15.80
C THR A 104 7.26 1.84 -16.56
N SER A 105 7.33 3.12 -16.22
CA SER A 105 8.20 4.08 -16.90
C SER A 105 9.70 3.79 -16.63
N PRO A 106 10.59 3.83 -17.64
CA PRO A 106 11.94 3.23 -17.59
C PRO A 106 12.91 3.92 -16.62
N PHE A 107 12.65 5.19 -16.26
CA PHE A 107 13.46 5.94 -15.30
C PHE A 107 12.70 6.20 -14.00
N SER A 108 11.55 5.56 -13.80
CA SER A 108 10.69 5.82 -12.65
C SER A 108 11.26 5.22 -11.37
N ARG A 109 11.43 6.04 -10.34
CA ARG A 109 11.74 5.60 -8.96
C ARG A 109 10.46 5.52 -8.13
N PHE A 110 9.41 4.97 -8.71
CA PHE A 110 8.07 4.91 -8.14
C PHE A 110 7.69 3.48 -7.75
N ILE A 111 7.35 3.28 -6.48
CA ILE A 111 6.84 2.01 -5.97
C ILE A 111 5.40 2.21 -5.49
N LEU A 112 4.49 1.38 -5.99
CA LEU A 112 3.09 1.35 -5.58
C LEU A 112 2.82 0.07 -4.81
N ILE A 113 2.36 0.20 -3.57
CA ILE A 113 1.78 -0.87 -2.75
C ILE A 113 0.28 -0.61 -2.66
N GLY A 114 -0.51 -1.52 -3.23
CA GLY A 114 -1.96 -1.49 -3.14
C GLY A 114 -2.46 -2.50 -2.13
N ILE A 115 -3.29 -2.07 -1.18
CA ILE A 115 -4.02 -2.94 -0.26
C ILE A 115 -5.47 -2.97 -0.72
N ALA A 116 -6.02 -4.17 -0.90
CA ALA A 116 -7.39 -4.37 -1.33
C ALA A 116 -7.98 -5.60 -0.64
N ASN A 117 -9.28 -5.57 -0.37
CA ASN A 117 -9.97 -6.69 0.27
C ASN A 117 -10.43 -7.74 -0.74
N ALA A 118 -10.81 -7.32 -1.94
CA ALA A 118 -11.25 -8.22 -2.99
C ALA A 118 -10.05 -8.78 -3.78
N ILE A 119 -9.80 -10.09 -3.66
CA ILE A 119 -8.77 -10.82 -4.42
C ILE A 119 -9.09 -10.83 -5.93
N ASP A 120 -10.36 -10.67 -6.32
CA ASP A 120 -10.82 -10.52 -7.72
C ASP A 120 -10.21 -9.31 -8.46
N LEU A 121 -9.56 -8.40 -7.73
CA LEU A 121 -8.76 -7.30 -8.24
C LEU A 121 -7.64 -7.81 -9.15
N ALA A 122 -6.99 -8.90 -8.72
CA ALA A 122 -5.92 -9.56 -9.44
C ALA A 122 -6.45 -10.15 -10.76
N ASP A 123 -7.44 -11.04 -10.69
CA ASP A 123 -7.83 -11.86 -11.84
C ASP A 123 -8.50 -11.08 -12.98
N ARG A 124 -9.17 -9.96 -12.69
CA ARG A 124 -9.82 -9.14 -13.73
C ARG A 124 -8.93 -8.04 -14.32
N PHE A 125 -7.99 -7.50 -13.54
CA PHE A 125 -7.15 -6.37 -13.96
C PHE A 125 -5.71 -6.73 -14.29
N LEU A 126 -5.11 -7.73 -13.62
CA LEU A 126 -3.80 -8.26 -13.99
C LEU A 126 -3.72 -8.67 -15.45
N PRO A 127 -4.69 -9.35 -16.11
CA PRO A 127 -4.50 -9.75 -17.50
C PRO A 127 -4.27 -8.57 -18.44
N LYS A 128 -4.86 -7.40 -18.17
CA LYS A 128 -4.61 -6.16 -18.94
C LYS A 128 -3.25 -5.53 -18.65
N LEU A 129 -2.76 -5.66 -17.42
CA LEU A 129 -1.43 -5.18 -17.03
C LEU A 129 -0.32 -6.13 -17.51
N GLN A 130 -0.58 -7.43 -17.51
CA GLN A 130 0.30 -8.48 -18.04
C GLN A 130 0.54 -8.30 -19.53
N SER A 131 -0.48 -7.89 -20.31
CA SER A 131 -0.28 -7.53 -21.72
C SER A 131 0.65 -6.31 -21.92
N MET A 132 0.84 -5.48 -20.89
CA MET A 132 1.75 -4.34 -20.90
C MET A 132 3.08 -4.63 -20.19
N ASN A 133 3.40 -5.92 -19.97
CA ASN A 133 4.62 -6.36 -19.30
C ASN A 133 4.75 -5.89 -17.84
N CYS A 134 3.64 -5.46 -17.23
CA CYS A 134 3.58 -5.05 -15.84
C CYS A 134 2.92 -6.19 -15.04
N LYS A 135 3.73 -7.01 -14.38
CA LYS A 135 3.26 -8.06 -13.47
C LYS A 135 3.53 -7.64 -12.02
N PRO A 136 2.57 -7.02 -11.33
CA PRO A 136 2.76 -6.69 -9.92
C PRO A 136 2.87 -7.98 -9.09
N ALA A 137 3.69 -7.94 -8.05
CA ALA A 137 3.76 -9.01 -7.07
C ALA A 137 2.49 -8.98 -6.20
N VAL A 138 1.73 -10.07 -6.20
CA VAL A 138 0.51 -10.21 -5.39
C VAL A 138 0.84 -11.05 -4.17
N ILE A 139 0.57 -10.50 -2.99
CA ILE A 139 0.71 -11.19 -1.71
C ILE A 139 -0.69 -11.30 -1.12
N THR A 140 -1.18 -12.53 -0.94
CA THR A 140 -2.48 -12.79 -0.34
C THR A 140 -2.35 -13.02 1.16
N PHE A 141 -3.06 -12.21 1.94
CA PHE A 141 -3.21 -12.41 3.38
C PHE A 141 -4.47 -13.24 3.64
N CYS A 142 -4.29 -14.52 3.92
CA CYS A 142 -5.39 -15.40 4.29
C CYS A 142 -5.90 -15.08 5.70
N ALA A 143 -7.16 -15.43 5.97
CA ALA A 143 -7.74 -15.38 7.29
C ALA A 143 -6.91 -16.21 8.30
N TYR A 144 -6.89 -15.78 9.56
CA TYR A 144 -6.03 -16.42 10.56
C TYR A 144 -6.50 -17.84 10.87
N SER A 145 -5.53 -18.75 11.01
CA SER A 145 -5.80 -20.08 11.53
C SER A 145 -6.10 -20.03 13.04
N LYS A 146 -6.78 -21.05 13.56
CA LYS A 146 -7.02 -21.23 15.00
C LYS A 146 -5.74 -21.00 15.82
N ASP A 147 -4.64 -21.65 15.42
CA ASP A 147 -3.39 -21.61 16.18
C ASP A 147 -2.72 -20.23 16.12
N GLN A 148 -2.85 -19.53 14.98
CA GLN A 148 -2.42 -18.15 14.84
C GLN A 148 -3.24 -17.21 15.74
N ILE A 149 -4.56 -17.38 15.79
CA ILE A 149 -5.44 -16.59 16.68
C ILE A 149 -5.04 -16.81 18.14
N ILE A 150 -4.84 -18.06 18.57
CA ILE A 150 -4.39 -18.38 19.94
C ILE A 150 -3.06 -17.71 20.25
N SER A 151 -2.09 -17.82 19.34
CA SER A 151 -0.76 -17.21 19.51
C SER A 151 -0.83 -15.70 19.64
N ILE A 152 -1.66 -15.04 18.81
CA ILE A 152 -1.87 -13.58 18.88
C ILE A 152 -2.52 -13.21 20.21
N LEU A 153 -3.56 -13.94 20.64
CA LEU A 153 -4.22 -13.69 21.92
C LEU A 153 -3.25 -13.87 23.10
N GLN A 154 -2.44 -14.93 23.10
CA GLN A 154 -1.43 -15.16 24.11
C GLN A 154 -0.40 -14.03 24.17
N GLN A 155 0.12 -13.58 23.03
CA GLN A 155 1.03 -12.44 22.96
C GLN A 155 0.39 -11.15 23.50
N ARG A 156 -0.91 -10.94 23.29
CA ARG A 156 -1.63 -9.81 23.90
C ARG A 156 -1.82 -9.98 25.40
N PHE A 157 -1.99 -11.21 25.86
CA PHE A 157 -2.15 -11.50 27.28
C PHE A 157 -0.85 -11.48 28.07
N GLU A 158 0.31 -11.67 27.43
CA GLU A 158 1.63 -11.49 28.07
C GLU A 158 1.84 -10.08 28.63
N ALA A 159 1.09 -9.09 28.13
CA ALA A 159 1.08 -7.75 28.72
C ALA A 159 0.43 -7.71 30.13
N PHE A 160 -0.33 -8.74 30.51
CA PHE A 160 -0.95 -8.85 31.83
C PHE A 160 -0.15 -9.80 32.73
N PRO A 161 0.09 -9.43 34.00
CA PRO A 161 0.90 -10.22 34.93
C PRO A 161 0.17 -11.43 35.52
N TYR A 162 -1.07 -11.71 35.11
CA TYR A 162 -1.90 -12.79 35.65
C TYR A 162 -2.65 -13.52 34.54
N THR A 163 -2.95 -14.80 34.77
CA THR A 163 -3.74 -15.62 33.86
C THR A 163 -5.19 -15.14 33.83
N VAL A 164 -5.54 -14.35 32.81
CA VAL A 164 -6.89 -13.79 32.65
C VAL A 164 -7.89 -14.84 32.17
N PHE A 165 -7.47 -15.74 31.28
CA PHE A 165 -8.33 -16.72 30.63
C PHE A 165 -7.76 -18.13 30.70
N GLN A 166 -8.65 -19.13 30.82
CA GLN A 166 -8.26 -20.53 30.71
C GLN A 166 -7.90 -20.90 29.27
N PRO A 167 -6.86 -21.72 29.04
CA PRO A 167 -6.41 -22.10 27.68
C PRO A 167 -7.52 -22.75 26.85
N GLN A 168 -8.37 -23.57 27.48
CA GLN A 168 -9.49 -24.24 26.82
C GLN A 168 -10.55 -23.26 26.31
N ALA A 169 -10.78 -22.16 27.04
CA ALA A 169 -11.71 -21.11 26.61
C ALA A 169 -11.17 -20.37 25.39
N LEU A 170 -9.87 -20.06 25.38
CA LEU A 170 -9.20 -19.43 24.23
C LEU A 170 -9.27 -20.32 23.00
N GLU A 171 -9.08 -21.63 23.18
CA GLU A 171 -9.17 -22.59 22.09
C GLU A 171 -10.57 -22.65 21.48
N LEU A 172 -11.62 -22.65 22.31
CA LEU A 172 -13.01 -22.62 21.86
C LEU A 172 -13.33 -21.34 21.08
N CYS A 173 -12.94 -20.18 21.61
CA CYS A 173 -13.11 -18.90 20.94
C CYS A 173 -12.37 -18.86 19.59
N ALA A 174 -11.09 -19.21 19.59
CA ALA A 174 -10.26 -19.22 18.38
C ALA A 174 -10.81 -20.16 17.31
N ARG A 175 -11.26 -21.36 17.69
CA ARG A 175 -11.88 -22.32 16.76
C ARG A 175 -13.16 -21.75 16.15
N LYS A 176 -13.99 -21.07 16.95
CA LYS A 176 -15.24 -20.48 16.47
C LYS A 176 -14.99 -19.32 15.51
N VAL A 177 -14.04 -18.44 15.83
CA VAL A 177 -13.68 -17.28 15.01
C VAL A 177 -13.02 -17.73 13.70
N ALA A 178 -12.02 -18.62 13.76
CA ALA A 178 -11.36 -19.18 12.58
C ALA A 178 -12.33 -19.88 11.63
N SER A 179 -13.34 -20.60 12.17
CA SER A 179 -14.35 -21.27 11.35
C SER A 179 -15.37 -20.32 10.73
N ALA A 180 -15.63 -19.16 11.33
CA ALA A 180 -16.65 -18.24 10.85
C ALA A 180 -16.10 -17.24 9.82
N SER A 181 -15.01 -16.56 10.17
CA SER A 181 -14.42 -15.50 9.33
C SER A 181 -12.89 -15.50 9.36
N GLY A 182 -12.29 -15.97 10.46
CA GLY A 182 -10.86 -15.83 10.74
C GLY A 182 -10.36 -14.39 10.77
N ASP A 183 -11.28 -13.42 10.93
CA ASP A 183 -10.97 -12.03 11.21
C ASP A 183 -10.65 -11.89 12.72
N MET A 184 -9.68 -11.02 13.03
CA MET A 184 -9.16 -10.80 14.37
C MET A 184 -9.72 -9.51 15.01
N ARG A 185 -10.63 -8.82 14.33
CA ARG A 185 -11.31 -7.61 14.82
C ARG A 185 -12.24 -7.89 16.00
#